data_AF-A0A9P5RBA7-F1
#
_entry.id   AF-A0A9P5RBA7-F1
#
_cell.length_a   1.000
_cell.length_b   1.000
_cell.length_c   1.000
_cell.angle_alpha   90.00
_cell.angle_beta   90.00
_cell.angle_gamma   90.00
#
_symmetry.space_group_name_H-M   'P 1'
#
loop_
_entity.id
_entity.type
_entity.pdbx_description
1 polymer ?
#
loop_
_entity_poly.entity_id
_entity_poly.type
_entity_poly.pdbx_seq_one_letter_code
_entity_poly.pdbx_strand_id
1 'polypeptide(L)'
;MSRFRFSQMDVVLDAKDIVRSFLGKEGGEEKGWLCLGLESFKCRIGGVPRPDVLTRTNGRPLTDPLHTSSTPAESLQIQTHIYTQLSRLTQLRELVLGHHEVDMNYVMFLDEMDTEGEYYDFDNPSQDIQGGYQYGCLDMRLQSGMEQLKELKALRRVEVEAMEVGFFEESEQKWVEENWRKLDWNWKDGFWRDLG
;
A
#
# COMPACT_ATOMS: atom_id res chain seq x y z
N MET A 1 20.74 -23.41 -14.46
CA MET A 1 19.55 -22.55 -14.60
C MET A 1 19.71 -21.36 -13.67
N SER A 2 20.08 -20.19 -14.20
CA SER A 2 20.15 -18.97 -13.40
C SER A 2 18.75 -18.55 -13.00
N ARG A 3 18.42 -18.64 -11.70
CA ARG A 3 17.22 -17.98 -11.15
C ARG A 3 17.54 -16.49 -11.09
N PHE A 4 16.96 -15.70 -11.99
CA PHE A 4 16.88 -14.26 -11.78
C PHE A 4 16.00 -14.03 -10.55
N ARG A 5 16.64 -13.73 -9.43
CA ARG A 5 15.97 -13.36 -8.19
C ARG A 5 15.75 -11.85 -8.28
N PHE A 6 14.57 -11.43 -8.73
CA PHE A 6 14.15 -10.06 -8.53
C PHE A 6 13.92 -9.91 -7.02
N SER A 7 14.88 -9.29 -6.34
CA SER A 7 14.86 -9.14 -4.88
C SER A 7 13.94 -8.02 -4.44
N GLN A 8 13.79 -6.98 -5.26
CA GLN A 8 13.04 -5.78 -4.92
C GLN A 8 12.33 -5.23 -6.16
N MET A 9 11.12 -4.73 -5.96
CA MET A 9 10.35 -3.98 -6.96
C MET A 9 9.83 -2.74 -6.24
N ASP A 10 10.31 -1.56 -6.66
CA ASP A 10 9.81 -0.27 -6.20
C ASP A 10 8.83 0.24 -7.26
N VAL A 11 7.54 0.29 -6.94
CA VAL A 11 6.49 0.64 -7.89
C VAL A 11 5.59 1.72 -7.32
N VAL A 12 5.15 2.62 -8.20
CA VAL A 12 4.03 3.52 -7.93
C VAL A 12 2.81 2.93 -8.63
N LEU A 13 1.79 2.56 -7.85
CA LEU A 13 0.52 2.07 -8.35
C LEU A 13 -0.55 3.13 -8.07
N ASP A 14 -1.14 3.70 -9.12
CA ASP A 14 -2.33 4.54 -9.03
C ASP A 14 -3.56 3.65 -9.24
N ALA A 15 -4.52 3.71 -8.32
CA ALA A 15 -5.75 2.93 -8.43
C ALA A 15 -6.55 3.25 -9.70
N LYS A 16 -6.41 4.44 -10.31
CA LYS A 16 -7.00 4.76 -11.62
C LYS A 16 -6.49 3.82 -12.70
N ASP A 17 -5.22 3.45 -12.66
CA ASP A 17 -4.64 2.51 -13.63
C ASP A 17 -5.12 1.08 -13.37
N ILE A 18 -5.33 0.73 -12.09
CA ILE A 18 -5.97 -0.53 -11.70
C ILE A 18 -7.41 -0.56 -12.23
N VAL A 19 -8.22 0.47 -11.96
CA VAL A 19 -9.61 0.66 -12.45
C VAL A 19 -9.69 0.58 -13.98
N ARG A 20 -8.81 1.27 -14.71
CA ARG A 20 -8.74 1.20 -16.17
C ARG A 20 -8.47 -0.23 -16.66
N SER A 21 -7.65 -1.00 -15.94
CA SER A 21 -7.40 -2.39 -16.28
C SER A 21 -8.63 -3.29 -16.11
N PHE A 22 -9.56 -2.95 -15.21
CA PHE A 22 -10.86 -3.63 -15.08
C PHE A 22 -11.84 -3.26 -16.19
N LEU A 23 -12.01 -1.97 -16.45
CA LEU A 23 -13.04 -1.48 -17.38
C LEU A 23 -12.68 -1.74 -18.85
N GLY A 24 -11.40 -1.96 -19.15
CA GLY A 24 -10.90 -2.17 -20.51
C GLY A 24 -10.97 -3.61 -21.03
N LYS A 25 -11.54 -4.58 -20.29
CA LYS A 25 -11.49 -6.00 -20.64
C LYS A 25 -12.85 -6.69 -20.69
N GLU A 26 -13.60 -6.42 -21.76
CA GLU A 26 -14.46 -7.47 -22.33
C GLU A 26 -13.57 -8.43 -23.13
N GLY A 27 -13.01 -9.47 -22.47
CA GLY A 27 -12.40 -10.62 -23.15
C GLY A 27 -10.87 -10.73 -23.21
N GLY A 28 -10.11 -9.91 -22.49
CA GLY A 28 -8.64 -10.05 -22.41
C GLY A 28 -8.16 -10.75 -21.13
N GLU A 29 -7.44 -11.87 -21.24
CA GLU A 29 -6.83 -12.59 -20.10
C GLU A 29 -6.20 -11.63 -19.08
N GLU A 30 -6.61 -11.71 -17.81
CA GLU A 30 -6.00 -10.96 -16.70
C GLU A 30 -4.47 -11.12 -16.74
N LYS A 31 -3.75 -10.03 -17.00
CA LYS A 31 -2.29 -10.02 -16.94
C LYS A 31 -1.92 -9.96 -15.47
N GLY A 32 -1.90 -11.13 -14.83
CA GLY A 32 -1.47 -11.26 -13.45
C GLY A 32 -0.03 -10.79 -13.25
N TRP A 33 0.31 -10.42 -12.02
CA TRP A 33 1.69 -10.12 -11.67
C TRP A 33 2.57 -11.36 -11.94
N LEU A 34 3.56 -11.21 -12.83
CA LEU A 34 4.37 -12.34 -13.34
C LEU A 34 5.48 -12.76 -12.35
N CYS A 35 5.77 -11.93 -11.34
CA CYS A 35 6.88 -12.12 -10.40
C CYS A 35 6.48 -12.93 -9.15
N LEU A 36 6.03 -14.18 -9.32
CA LEU A 36 5.60 -15.03 -8.19
C LEU A 36 6.72 -15.40 -7.21
N GLY A 37 7.98 -15.22 -7.60
CA GLY A 37 9.16 -15.44 -6.76
C GLY A 37 9.69 -14.19 -6.07
N LEU A 38 8.90 -13.11 -6.02
CA LEU A 38 9.28 -11.86 -5.37
C LEU A 38 9.38 -12.05 -3.85
N GLU A 39 10.49 -11.60 -3.25
CA GLU A 39 10.74 -11.71 -1.80
C GLU A 39 10.60 -10.38 -1.05
N SER A 40 10.87 -9.23 -1.69
CA SER A 40 10.55 -7.90 -1.15
C SER A 40 9.74 -7.10 -2.16
N PHE A 41 8.63 -6.54 -1.70
CA PHE A 41 7.74 -5.69 -2.47
C PHE A 41 7.55 -4.38 -1.72
N LYS A 42 7.99 -3.28 -2.32
CA LYS A 42 7.86 -1.95 -1.76
C LYS A 42 7.07 -1.12 -2.75
N CYS A 43 5.93 -0.62 -2.34
CA CYS A 43 5.02 0.01 -3.27
C CYS A 43 4.32 1.18 -2.65
N ARG A 44 4.32 2.28 -3.38
CA ARG A 44 3.45 3.39 -3.10
C ARG A 44 2.13 3.16 -3.83
N ILE A 45 1.10 2.76 -3.09
CA ILE A 45 -0.23 2.50 -3.64
C ILE A 45 -1.11 3.71 -3.37
N GLY A 46 -1.24 4.60 -4.35
CA GLY A 46 -2.05 5.81 -4.31
C GLY A 46 -3.38 5.68 -5.03
N GLY A 47 -4.23 6.69 -4.87
CA GLY A 47 -5.49 6.80 -5.61
C GLY A 47 -6.56 5.78 -5.21
N VAL A 48 -6.36 5.01 -4.13
CA VAL A 48 -7.35 4.04 -3.64
C VAL A 48 -8.38 4.79 -2.80
N PRO A 49 -9.66 4.80 -3.19
CA PRO A 49 -10.67 5.53 -2.43
C PRO A 49 -10.87 4.91 -1.04
N ARG A 50 -11.05 5.78 -0.04
CA ARG A 50 -11.30 5.43 1.37
C ARG A 50 -12.51 6.22 1.89
N PRO A 51 -13.74 5.75 1.62
CA PRO A 51 -14.95 6.46 2.00
C PRO A 51 -15.25 6.38 3.51
N ASP A 52 -14.54 5.51 4.24
CA ASP A 52 -14.56 5.46 5.70
C ASP A 52 -13.73 6.58 6.34
N VAL A 53 -12.75 7.12 5.61
CA VAL A 53 -11.93 8.25 6.05
C VAL A 53 -12.55 9.53 5.51
N LEU A 54 -13.15 10.32 6.41
CA LEU A 54 -13.84 11.57 6.06
C LEU A 54 -13.06 12.81 6.52
N THR A 55 -12.15 12.62 7.47
CA THR A 55 -11.38 13.68 8.10
C THR A 55 -9.92 13.30 8.18
N ARG A 56 -9.06 14.29 8.06
CA ARG A 56 -7.63 14.20 8.30
C ARG A 56 -7.31 14.02 9.78
N THR A 57 -6.05 13.71 10.09
CA THR A 57 -5.56 13.59 11.46
C THR A 57 -5.69 14.88 12.26
N ASN A 58 -5.64 16.05 11.60
CA ASN A 58 -5.91 17.35 12.22
C ASN A 58 -7.43 17.68 12.43
N GLY A 59 -8.34 16.76 12.09
CA GLY A 59 -9.79 16.93 12.22
C GLY A 59 -10.50 17.70 11.09
N ARG A 60 -9.76 18.18 10.08
CA ARG A 60 -10.35 18.85 8.90
C ARG A 60 -10.95 17.81 7.94
N PRO A 61 -12.01 18.15 7.20
CA PRO A 61 -12.57 17.25 6.19
C PRO A 61 -11.59 17.03 5.04
N LEU A 62 -11.69 15.86 4.39
CA LEU A 62 -11.05 15.58 3.11
C LEU A 62 -11.85 16.22 1.96
N THR A 63 -11.18 16.94 1.07
CA THR A 63 -11.78 17.63 -0.10
C THR A 63 -11.50 16.94 -1.44
N ASP A 64 -10.56 15.99 -1.49
CA ASP A 64 -10.24 15.25 -2.72
C ASP A 64 -11.50 14.54 -3.30
N PRO A 65 -11.79 14.74 -4.60
CA PRO A 65 -12.86 14.05 -5.32
C PRO A 65 -12.89 12.54 -5.11
N LEU A 66 -11.75 11.90 -4.90
CA LEU A 66 -11.64 10.46 -4.69
C LEU A 66 -12.44 10.00 -3.46
N HIS A 67 -12.46 10.78 -2.38
CA HIS A 67 -13.24 10.46 -1.17
C HIS A 67 -14.71 10.87 -1.26
N THR A 68 -15.02 11.89 -2.07
CA THR A 68 -16.38 12.45 -2.15
C THR A 68 -17.24 11.87 -3.26
N SER A 69 -16.62 11.34 -4.33
CA SER A 69 -17.34 10.84 -5.52
C SER A 69 -17.42 9.32 -5.63
N SER A 70 -16.56 8.58 -4.94
CA SER A 70 -16.54 7.12 -5.00
C SER A 70 -17.59 6.49 -4.09
N THR A 71 -18.22 5.42 -4.55
CA THR A 71 -19.13 4.66 -3.70
C THR A 71 -18.35 3.68 -2.80
N PRO A 72 -18.85 3.35 -1.59
CA PRO A 72 -18.24 2.31 -0.74
C PRO A 72 -18.07 0.96 -1.44
N ALA A 73 -18.98 0.60 -2.34
CA ALA A 73 -18.91 -0.65 -3.10
C ALA A 73 -17.75 -0.65 -4.12
N GLU A 74 -17.57 0.43 -4.87
CA GLU A 74 -16.46 0.58 -5.82
C GLU A 74 -15.12 0.58 -5.11
N SER A 75 -15.02 1.29 -3.98
CA SER A 75 -13.83 1.28 -3.13
C SER A 75 -13.44 -0.13 -2.69
N LEU A 76 -14.40 -0.88 -2.14
CA LEU A 76 -14.16 -2.24 -1.68
C LEU A 76 -13.74 -3.17 -2.84
N GLN A 77 -14.31 -2.98 -4.03
CA GLN A 77 -13.95 -3.75 -5.21
C GLN A 77 -12.49 -3.50 -5.64
N ILE A 78 -12.06 -2.24 -5.66
CA ILE A 78 -10.67 -1.86 -5.97
C ILE A 78 -9.72 -2.47 -4.95
N GLN A 79 -10.00 -2.31 -3.66
CA GLN A 79 -9.18 -2.86 -2.58
C GLN A 79 -9.08 -4.38 -2.65
N THR A 80 -10.22 -5.06 -2.83
CA THR A 80 -10.29 -6.53 -2.98
C THR A 80 -9.37 -7.02 -4.08
N HIS A 81 -9.31 -6.34 -5.22
CA HIS A 81 -8.46 -6.75 -6.33
C HIS A 81 -6.98 -6.52 -6.06
N ILE A 82 -6.62 -5.40 -5.43
CA ILE A 82 -5.24 -5.15 -4.99
C ILE A 82 -4.80 -6.29 -4.06
N TYR A 83 -5.64 -6.63 -3.08
CA TYR A 83 -5.41 -7.75 -2.17
C TYR A 83 -5.29 -9.09 -2.89
N THR A 84 -6.14 -9.34 -3.89
CA THR A 84 -6.06 -10.54 -4.72
C THR A 84 -4.72 -10.63 -5.42
N GLN A 85 -4.19 -9.55 -6.02
CA GLN A 85 -2.87 -9.58 -6.66
C GLN A 85 -1.76 -9.80 -5.64
N LEU A 86 -1.78 -9.09 -4.52
CA LEU A 86 -0.79 -9.22 -3.45
C LEU A 86 -0.74 -10.64 -2.86
N SER A 87 -1.90 -11.27 -2.66
CA SER A 87 -2.01 -12.64 -2.10
C SER A 87 -1.26 -13.70 -2.92
N ARG A 88 -1.02 -13.45 -4.21
CA ARG A 88 -0.32 -14.37 -5.11
C ARG A 88 1.19 -14.41 -4.86
N LEU A 89 1.75 -13.41 -4.18
CA LEU A 89 3.17 -13.30 -3.87
C LEU A 89 3.55 -14.18 -2.67
N THR A 90 3.30 -15.48 -2.72
CA THR A 90 3.44 -16.38 -1.56
C THR A 90 4.87 -16.53 -1.03
N GLN A 91 5.88 -16.10 -1.80
CA GLN A 91 7.29 -16.06 -1.38
C GLN A 91 7.70 -14.73 -0.71
N LEU A 92 6.78 -13.78 -0.63
CA LEU A 92 7.03 -12.46 -0.07
C LEU A 92 7.43 -12.54 1.39
N ARG A 93 8.54 -11.90 1.73
CA ARG A 93 9.12 -11.78 3.07
C ARG A 93 8.99 -10.37 3.62
N GLU A 94 9.02 -9.37 2.74
CA GLU A 94 8.90 -7.97 3.10
C GLU A 94 7.81 -7.32 2.24
N LEU A 95 6.84 -6.70 2.90
CA LEU A 95 5.79 -5.89 2.28
C LEU A 95 5.88 -4.48 2.87
N VAL A 96 6.29 -3.50 2.07
CA VAL A 96 6.28 -2.08 2.45
C VAL A 96 5.27 -1.36 1.59
N LEU A 97 4.29 -0.72 2.22
CA LEU A 97 3.27 0.08 1.56
C LEU A 97 3.38 1.54 1.98
N GLY A 98 3.02 2.44 1.07
CA GLY A 98 2.98 3.87 1.32
C GLY A 98 4.22 4.59 0.82
N HIS A 99 4.56 5.70 1.46
CA HIS A 99 5.71 6.49 1.08
C HIS A 99 6.93 6.03 1.88
N HIS A 100 7.81 5.25 1.24
CA HIS A 100 9.11 4.96 1.83
C HIS A 100 9.94 6.26 1.86
N GLU A 101 10.65 6.51 2.97
CA GLU A 101 11.60 7.63 3.15
C GLU A 101 10.99 9.01 3.44
N VAL A 102 9.81 9.08 4.06
CA VAL A 102 9.25 10.38 4.46
C VAL A 102 9.68 10.76 5.88
N ASP A 103 10.13 12.01 6.05
CA ASP A 103 10.29 12.61 7.37
C ASP A 103 8.91 12.81 8.02
N MET A 104 8.59 11.97 9.00
CA MET A 104 7.31 12.02 9.70
C MET A 104 7.07 13.34 10.45
N ASN A 105 8.13 14.01 10.92
CA ASN A 105 7.96 15.34 11.55
C ASN A 105 7.52 16.37 10.51
N TYR A 106 8.05 16.26 9.29
CA TYR A 106 7.65 17.10 8.17
C TYR A 106 6.22 16.80 7.70
N VAL A 107 5.84 15.51 7.67
CA VAL A 107 4.46 15.07 7.35
C VAL A 107 3.44 15.68 8.31
N MET A 108 3.70 15.56 9.61
CA MET A 108 2.79 16.09 10.64
C MET A 108 2.66 17.60 10.54
N PHE A 109 3.79 18.30 10.34
CA PHE A 109 3.80 19.75 10.14
C PHE A 109 2.96 20.17 8.93
N LEU A 110 3.02 19.44 7.82
CA LEU A 110 2.25 19.74 6.62
C LEU A 110 0.76 19.42 6.76
N ASP A 111 0.38 18.38 7.51
CA ASP A 111 -1.04 18.09 7.78
C ASP A 111 -1.68 19.28 8.52
N GLU A 112 -0.96 19.95 9.43
CA GLU A 112 -1.45 21.15 10.13
C GLU A 112 -1.69 22.36 9.21
N MET A 113 -0.97 22.45 8.07
CA MET A 113 -0.97 23.58 7.14
C MET A 113 -2.09 23.57 6.08
N ASP A 114 -3.00 22.59 6.11
CA ASP A 114 -4.17 22.46 5.21
C ASP A 114 -3.89 22.08 3.75
N THR A 115 -2.67 21.67 3.40
CA THR A 115 -2.37 21.22 2.04
C THR A 115 -2.80 19.77 1.84
N GLU A 116 -3.99 19.54 1.26
CA GLU A 116 -4.36 18.23 0.72
C GLU A 116 -3.56 17.94 -0.54
N GLY A 117 -3.07 16.71 -0.65
CA GLY A 117 -2.81 16.06 -1.92
C GLY A 117 -1.94 16.83 -2.92
N GLU A 118 -0.70 16.40 -3.03
CA GLU A 118 0.19 16.63 -4.18
C GLU A 118 0.78 18.04 -4.33
N TYR A 119 1.99 18.26 -3.80
CA TYR A 119 2.94 19.13 -4.48
C TYR A 119 3.88 18.26 -5.33
N TYR A 120 3.59 18.19 -6.62
CA TYR A 120 4.67 18.33 -7.59
C TYR A 120 5.02 19.81 -7.61
N ASP A 121 6.21 20.19 -7.14
CA ASP A 121 6.83 21.37 -7.72
C ASP A 121 7.19 21.00 -9.16
N PHE A 122 6.34 21.34 -10.13
CA PHE A 122 6.61 21.11 -11.55
C PHE A 122 7.92 21.78 -11.99
N ASP A 123 8.38 22.79 -11.26
CA ASP A 123 9.61 23.52 -11.53
C ASP A 123 10.82 22.92 -10.79
N ASN A 124 10.62 21.96 -9.87
CA ASN A 124 11.70 21.33 -9.12
C ASN A 124 11.48 19.82 -8.82
N PRO A 125 11.75 18.93 -9.79
CA PRO A 125 11.65 17.47 -9.63
C PRO A 125 12.65 16.86 -8.62
N SER A 126 13.52 17.66 -7.99
CA SER A 126 14.39 17.19 -6.91
C SER A 126 13.77 17.28 -5.51
N GLN A 127 12.57 17.87 -5.40
CA GLN A 127 11.76 17.93 -4.18
C GLN A 127 10.55 16.98 -4.22
N ASP A 128 10.75 15.76 -4.75
CA ASP A 128 9.77 14.65 -4.76
C ASP A 128 9.36 14.14 -3.34
N ILE A 129 9.62 14.91 -2.29
CA ILE A 129 9.19 14.58 -0.93
C ILE A 129 7.74 15.03 -0.81
N GLN A 130 6.83 14.13 -1.16
CA GLN A 130 5.43 14.21 -0.75
C GLN A 130 5.37 14.08 0.78
N GLY A 131 5.50 15.20 1.46
CA GLY A 131 5.16 15.29 2.86
C GLY A 131 3.64 15.33 2.99
N GLY A 132 3.09 14.38 3.74
CA GLY A 132 1.66 14.29 4.03
C GLY A 132 1.24 12.87 4.37
N TYR A 133 0.23 12.75 5.23
CA TYR A 133 -0.41 11.46 5.48
C TYR A 133 -1.20 11.06 4.24
N GLN A 134 -1.07 9.82 3.80
CA GLN A 134 -1.75 9.29 2.64
C GLN A 134 -3.13 8.76 3.06
N TYR A 135 -4.19 9.46 2.68
CA TYR A 135 -5.58 9.07 2.94
C TYR A 135 -6.19 8.23 1.81
N GLY A 136 -5.79 8.50 0.56
CA GLY A 136 -6.15 7.69 -0.62
C GLY A 136 -5.28 6.45 -0.77
N CYS A 137 -5.31 5.56 0.21
CA CYS A 137 -4.43 4.40 0.32
C CYS A 137 -5.19 3.09 0.56
N LEU A 138 -4.48 1.95 0.47
CA LEU A 138 -5.04 0.64 0.80
C LEU A 138 -5.45 0.58 2.28
N ASP A 139 -6.67 0.12 2.58
CA ASP A 139 -7.15 -0.06 3.95
C ASP A 139 -6.73 -1.40 4.50
N MET A 140 -5.89 -1.38 5.53
CA MET A 140 -5.31 -2.55 6.17
C MET A 140 -6.22 -3.17 7.24
N ARG A 141 -7.53 -3.26 6.96
CA ARG A 141 -8.54 -3.93 7.79
C ARG A 141 -9.00 -5.24 7.18
N LEU A 142 -9.50 -6.14 8.03
CA LEU A 142 -10.08 -7.40 7.56
C LEU A 142 -11.29 -7.17 6.65
N GLN A 143 -12.16 -6.23 7.01
CA GLN A 143 -13.36 -5.89 6.24
C GLN A 143 -13.05 -5.41 4.82
N SER A 144 -11.86 -4.84 4.62
CA SER A 144 -11.43 -4.27 3.33
C SER A 144 -10.72 -5.30 2.44
N GLY A 145 -10.52 -6.53 2.92
CA GLY A 145 -9.98 -7.65 2.14
C GLY A 145 -8.60 -8.13 2.58
N MET A 146 -8.04 -7.59 3.68
CA MET A 146 -6.75 -8.03 4.21
C MET A 146 -6.69 -9.54 4.46
N GLU A 147 -7.84 -10.18 4.76
CA GLU A 147 -7.95 -11.62 4.96
C GLU A 147 -7.39 -12.47 3.80
N GLN A 148 -7.39 -11.93 2.57
CA GLN A 148 -6.86 -12.60 1.39
C GLN A 148 -5.34 -12.81 1.46
N LEU A 149 -4.64 -11.99 2.26
CA LEU A 149 -3.20 -12.08 2.45
C LEU A 149 -2.77 -13.19 3.42
N LYS A 150 -3.71 -14.01 3.91
CA LYS A 150 -3.40 -15.14 4.80
C LYS A 150 -2.38 -16.11 4.21
N GLU A 151 -2.31 -16.24 2.88
CA GLU A 151 -1.41 -17.18 2.18
C GLU A 151 0.06 -16.69 2.15
N LEU A 152 0.34 -15.45 2.57
CA LEU A 152 1.69 -14.90 2.68
C LEU A 152 2.45 -15.47 3.89
N LYS A 153 2.60 -16.80 3.97
CA LYS A 153 3.23 -17.51 5.10
C LYS A 153 4.74 -17.32 5.20
N ALA A 154 5.36 -16.71 4.20
CA ALA A 154 6.77 -16.35 4.20
C ALA A 154 7.04 -14.95 4.77
N LEU A 155 5.99 -14.16 5.01
CA LEU A 155 6.08 -12.76 5.41
C LEU A 155 6.75 -12.62 6.78
N ARG A 156 7.72 -11.72 6.85
CA ARG A 156 8.54 -11.43 8.03
C ARG A 156 8.48 -9.98 8.46
N ARG A 157 8.22 -9.07 7.52
CA ARG A 157 8.06 -7.65 7.78
C ARG A 157 6.90 -7.09 6.97
N VAL A 158 6.09 -6.29 7.65
CA VAL A 158 5.04 -5.46 7.07
C VAL A 158 5.26 -4.07 7.60
N GLU A 159 5.28 -3.11 6.69
CA GLU A 159 5.45 -1.71 7.02
C GLU A 159 4.48 -0.88 6.18
N VAL A 160 3.86 0.09 6.85
CA VAL A 160 2.83 0.97 6.30
C VAL A 160 3.23 2.40 6.66
N GLU A 161 3.94 3.06 5.75
CA GLU A 161 4.57 4.36 6.02
C GLU A 161 3.67 5.49 5.54
N ALA A 162 3.42 6.46 6.45
CA ALA A 162 2.61 7.64 6.20
C ALA A 162 1.24 7.32 5.57
N MET A 163 0.56 6.26 6.03
CA MET A 163 -0.75 5.84 5.54
C MET A 163 -1.78 5.84 6.67
N GLU A 164 -3.01 6.26 6.36
CA GLU A 164 -4.15 6.08 7.25
C GLU A 164 -4.61 4.60 7.23
N VAL A 165 -4.13 3.82 8.20
CA VAL A 165 -4.35 2.37 8.27
C VAL A 165 -5.19 1.97 9.46
N GLY A 166 -6.22 1.13 9.24
CA GLY A 166 -6.97 0.48 10.32
C GLY A 166 -6.30 -0.77 10.90
N PHE A 167 -4.99 -0.95 10.67
CA PHE A 167 -4.25 -2.18 10.96
C PHE A 167 -4.05 -2.48 12.46
N PHE A 168 -4.28 -1.51 13.34
CA PHE A 168 -3.92 -1.59 14.76
C PHE A 168 -5.06 -2.03 15.67
N GLU A 169 -6.23 -2.39 15.13
CA GLU A 169 -7.36 -2.89 15.90
C GLU A 169 -7.09 -4.31 16.46
N GLU A 170 -7.73 -4.68 17.58
CA GLU A 170 -7.45 -5.94 18.29
C GLU A 170 -7.73 -7.18 17.42
N SER A 171 -8.79 -7.14 16.62
CA SER A 171 -9.13 -8.21 15.67
C SER A 171 -8.05 -8.43 14.62
N GLU A 172 -7.51 -7.34 14.08
CA GLU A 172 -6.47 -7.31 13.05
C GLU A 172 -5.16 -7.84 13.63
N GLN A 173 -4.77 -7.39 14.82
CA GLN A 173 -3.58 -7.88 15.53
C GLN A 173 -3.66 -9.39 15.77
N LYS A 174 -4.79 -9.87 16.30
CA LYS A 174 -5.00 -11.30 16.53
C LYS A 174 -4.94 -12.10 15.23
N TRP A 175 -5.55 -11.59 14.16
CA TRP A 175 -5.50 -12.24 12.86
C TRP A 175 -4.06 -12.33 12.32
N VAL A 176 -3.26 -11.27 12.49
CA VAL A 176 -1.85 -11.23 12.11
C VAL A 176 -1.05 -12.29 12.87
N GLU A 177 -1.21 -12.39 14.19
CA GLU A 177 -0.55 -13.40 15.02
C GLU A 177 -0.86 -14.84 14.56
N GLU A 178 -2.12 -15.10 14.22
CA GLU A 178 -2.56 -16.42 13.79
C GLU A 178 -2.02 -16.80 12.40
N ASN A 179 -1.96 -15.84 11.48
CA ASN A 179 -1.71 -16.08 10.06
C ASN A 179 -0.27 -15.81 9.61
N TRP A 180 0.42 -14.85 10.20
CA TRP A 180 1.77 -14.41 9.84
C TRP A 180 2.77 -14.68 10.97
N ARG A 181 2.87 -15.96 11.36
CA ARG A 181 3.71 -16.43 12.49
C ARG A 181 5.21 -16.15 12.39
N LYS A 182 5.69 -15.72 11.21
CA LYS A 182 7.10 -15.37 10.97
C LYS A 182 7.34 -13.87 11.02
N LEU A 183 6.30 -13.07 11.23
CA LEU A 183 6.41 -11.63 11.37
C LEU A 183 7.27 -11.30 12.58
N ASP A 184 8.27 -10.46 12.37
CA ASP A 184 9.18 -9.97 13.40
C ASP A 184 9.45 -8.49 13.13
N TRP A 185 8.98 -7.63 14.03
CA TRP A 185 9.13 -6.17 13.95
C TRP A 185 10.59 -5.71 13.94
N ASN A 186 11.52 -6.54 14.44
CA ASN A 186 12.94 -6.25 14.43
C ASN A 186 13.67 -6.86 13.21
N TRP A 187 12.95 -7.56 12.34
CA TRP A 187 13.54 -8.19 11.17
C TRP A 187 14.11 -7.12 10.25
N LYS A 188 15.37 -7.33 9.86
CA LYS A 188 16.05 -6.52 8.85
C LYS A 188 16.46 -7.45 7.72
N ASP A 189 16.16 -7.06 6.49
CA ASP A 189 16.63 -7.85 5.36
C ASP A 189 18.16 -7.84 5.34
N GLY A 190 18.74 -9.04 5.37
CA GLY A 190 20.17 -9.26 5.25
C GLY A 190 20.63 -9.26 3.80
N PHE A 191 19.71 -9.41 2.84
CA PHE A 191 20.04 -9.62 1.43
C PHE A 191 21.00 -8.57 0.87
N TRP A 192 20.76 -7.29 1.16
CA TRP A 192 21.63 -6.20 0.69
C TRP A 192 22.94 -6.08 1.46
N ARG A 193 23.00 -6.54 2.72
CA ARG A 193 24.26 -6.59 3.48
C ARG A 193 25.17 -7.73 3.03
N ASP A 194 24.57 -8.82 2.57
CA ASP A 194 25.27 -10.01 2.13
C ASP A 194 25.83 -9.89 0.69
N LEU A 195 25.43 -8.85 -0.05
CA LEU A 195 25.90 -8.58 -1.42
C LEU A 195 27.20 -7.75 -1.51
N GLY A 196 27.68 -7.18 -0.39
CA GLY A 196 28.95 -6.46 -0.31
C GLY A 196 28.84 -4.98 -0.64
#